data_AF-A0AAN8F6P5-F1
#
_entry.id   AF-A0AAN8F6P5-F1
#
_cell.length_a   1.000
_cell.length_b   1.000
_cell.length_c   1.000
_cell.angle_alpha   90.00
_cell.angle_beta   90.00
_cell.angle_gamma   90.00
#
_symmetry.space_group_name_H-M   'P 1'
#
loop_
_entity.id
_entity.type
_entity.pdbx_description
1 polymer ?
#
loop_
_entity_poly.entity_id
_entity_poly.type
_entity_poly.pdbx_seq_one_letter_code
_entity_poly.pdbx_strand_id
1 'polypeptide(L)' 'MLVINPDNRFSVEESLNHPYVKVWFRDEEVNAPQSENRYNEEIDCADRSLSEWKGMNEHEFPRMSVISE' A
#
# COMPACT_ATOMS: atom_id res chain seq x y z
N MET A 1 6.72 -14.00 12.61
CA MET A 1 7.09 -12.57 12.47
C MET A 1 8.37 -12.20 13.20
N LEU A 2 8.51 -12.47 14.52
CA LEU A 2 9.74 -12.18 15.29
C LEU A 2 10.85 -13.20 15.02
N VAL A 3 11.33 -13.20 13.78
CA VAL A 3 12.50 -13.96 13.35
C VAL A 3 13.55 -12.95 12.92
N ILE A 4 14.77 -13.12 13.45
CA ILE A 4 15.92 -12.23 13.17
C ILE A 4 16.29 -12.31 11.69
N ASN A 5 16.30 -13.53 11.14
CA ASN A 5 16.55 -13.74 9.73
C ASN A 5 15.28 -13.40 8.91
N PRO A 6 15.33 -12.39 8.01
CA PRO A 6 14.19 -12.01 7.19
C PRO A 6 13.74 -13.10 6.23
N ASP A 7 14.64 -13.96 5.74
CA ASP A 7 14.30 -15.05 4.81
C ASP A 7 13.41 -16.13 5.45
N ASN A 8 13.51 -16.28 6.78
CA ASN A 8 12.70 -17.23 7.55
C ASN A 8 11.46 -16.56 8.16
N ARG A 9 11.19 -15.29 7.82
CA ARG A 9 10.02 -14.58 8.34
C ARG A 9 8.80 -14.97 7.52
N PHE A 10 7.78 -15.50 8.20
CA PHE A 10 6.48 -15.76 7.60
C PHE A 10 6.01 -14.59 6.73
N SER A 11 5.63 -14.90 5.49
CA SER A 11 5.00 -13.95 4.59
C SER A 11 3.62 -13.51 5.09
N VAL A 12 3.07 -12.46 4.48
CA VAL A 12 1.72 -11.98 4.80
C VAL A 12 0.68 -13.07 4.52
N GLU A 13 0.79 -13.75 3.38
CA GLU A 13 -0.12 -14.83 2.98
C GLU A 13 -0.06 -16.04 3.93
N GLU A 14 1.15 -16.43 4.37
CA GLU A 14 1.30 -17.50 5.37
C GLU A 14 0.75 -17.09 6.74
N SER A 15 0.90 -15.82 7.11
CA SER A 15 0.38 -15.28 8.38
C SER A 15 -1.15 -15.26 8.41
N LEU A 16 -1.81 -15.00 7.27
CA LEU A 16 -3.27 -15.06 7.13
C LEU A 16 -3.83 -16.47 7.34
N ASN A 17 -3.05 -17.50 7.01
CA ASN A 17 -3.42 -18.90 7.23
C ASN A 17 -3.18 -19.40 8.66
N HIS A 18 -2.51 -18.62 9.51
CA HIS A 18 -2.22 -19.01 10.88
C HIS A 18 -3.51 -19.12 11.71
N PRO A 19 -3.69 -20.19 12.52
CA PRO A 19 -4.95 -20.46 13.24
C PRO A 19 -5.43 -19.31 14.13
N TYR A 20 -4.52 -18.44 14.58
CA TYR A 20 -4.85 -17.24 15.34
C TYR A 20 -5.44 -16.10 14.50
N VAL A 21 -4.93 -15.90 13.28
CA VAL A 21 -5.37 -14.80 12.37
C VAL A 21 -6.58 -15.24 11.55
N LYS A 22 -6.65 -16.52 11.22
CA LYS A 22 -7.70 -17.12 10.39
C LYS A 22 -9.12 -16.94 10.93
N VAL A 23 -9.28 -16.72 12.24
CA VAL A 23 -10.59 -16.41 12.87
C VAL A 23 -11.22 -15.13 12.30
N TRP A 24 -10.38 -14.20 11.84
CA TRP A 24 -10.78 -12.91 11.27
C TRP A 24 -10.67 -12.88 9.74
N PHE A 25 -10.36 -14.02 9.11
CA PHE A 25 -10.15 -14.07 7.67
C PHE A 25 -11.47 -13.88 6.91
N ARG A 26 -11.50 -12.86 6.06
CA ARG A 26 -12.58 -12.59 5.12
C ARG A 26 -11.99 -12.40 3.73
N ASP A 27 -12.45 -13.20 2.78
CA ASP A 27 -11.95 -13.20 1.40
C ASP A 27 -12.09 -11.82 0.73
N GLU A 28 -13.23 -11.16 0.98
CA GLU A 28 -13.56 -9.84 0.45
C GLU A 28 -12.62 -8.73 0.93
N GLU A 29 -12.04 -8.86 2.13
CA GLU A 29 -11.10 -7.88 2.70
C GLU A 29 -9.65 -8.17 2.28
N VAL A 30 -9.29 -9.45 2.14
CA VAL A 30 -7.93 -9.88 1.79
C VAL A 30 -7.65 -9.75 0.30
N ASN A 31 -8.63 -10.11 -0.53
CA ASN A 31 -8.53 -10.08 -2.00
C ASN A 31 -9.21 -8.85 -2.60
N ALA A 32 -9.44 -7.81 -1.80
CA ALA A 32 -9.95 -6.54 -2.30
C ALA A 32 -9.05 -6.03 -3.44
N PRO A 33 -9.63 -5.46 -4.51
CA PRO A 33 -8.84 -4.89 -5.59
C PRO A 33 -7.90 -3.83 -5.04
N GLN A 34 -6.64 -3.87 -5.47
CA GLN A 34 -5.67 -2.85 -5.10
C GLN A 34 -6.18 -1.48 -5.56
N SER A 35 -5.99 -0.44 -4.73
CA SER A 35 -6.38 0.91 -5.10
C SER A 35 -5.71 1.33 -6.40
N GLU A 36 -6.46 1.99 -7.28
CA GLU A 36 -5.93 2.50 -8.56
C GLU A 36 -4.77 3.49 -8.37
N ASN A 37 -4.73 4.17 -7.23
CA ASN A 37 -3.61 5.02 -6.80
C ASN A 37 -2.49 4.16 -6.21
N ARG A 38 -1.84 3.36 -7.04
CA ARG A 38 -0.64 2.62 -6.64
C ARG A 38 0.51 3.58 -6.37
N TYR A 39 1.30 3.27 -5.35
CA TYR A 39 2.58 3.96 -5.14
C TYR A 39 3.46 3.82 -6.39
N ASN A 40 3.98 4.94 -6.88
CA ASN A 40 4.88 4.98 -8.02
C ASN A 40 6.31 5.30 -7.53
N GLU A 41 7.17 4.28 -7.55
CA GLU A 41 8.58 4.38 -7.13
C GLU A 41 9.40 5.34 -8.01
N GLU A 42 9.02 5.51 -9.27
CA GLU A 42 9.67 6.46 -10.18
C GLU A 42 9.45 7.91 -9.73
N ILE A 43 8.36 8.18 -8.99
CA ILE A 43 8.10 9.52 -8.45
C ILE A 43 9.06 9.84 -7.32
N ASP A 44 9.31 8.85 -6.45
CA ASP A 44 10.14 8.98 -5.25
C ASP A 44 11.64 9.04 -5.57
N CYS A 45 12.08 8.25 -6.55
CA CYS A 45 13.47 8.25 -7.01
C CYS A 45 13.81 9.44 -7.92
N ALA A 46 12.83 10.28 -8.30
CA ALA A 46 13.06 11.41 -9.19
C ALA A 46 13.66 12.62 -8.46
N ASP A 47 14.84 13.07 -8.89
CA ASP A 47 15.44 14.33 -8.45
C ASP A 47 14.75 15.51 -9.15
N ARG A 48 13.69 16.02 -8.53
CA ARG A 48 12.86 17.13 -9.03
C ARG A 48 13.02 18.39 -8.20
N SER A 49 12.91 19.55 -8.84
CA SER A 49 12.97 20.83 -8.15
C SER A 49 11.72 21.11 -7.29
N LEU A 50 11.84 21.94 -6.26
CA LEU A 50 10.72 22.27 -5.36
C LEU A 50 9.48 22.82 -6.09
N SER A 51 9.68 23.53 -7.20
CA SER A 51 8.59 24.07 -8.03
C SER A 51 7.79 22.98 -8.72
N GLU A 52 8.46 21.92 -9.19
CA GLU A 52 7.84 20.77 -9.86
C GLU A 52 7.07 19.91 -8.86
N TRP A 53 7.64 19.68 -7.67
CA TRP A 53 6.95 19.00 -6.56
C TRP A 53 5.68 19.75 -6.14
N LYS A 54 5.74 21.08 -6.04
CA LYS A 54 4.57 21.89 -5.67
C LYS A 54 3.45 21.74 -6.70
N GLY A 55 3.76 21.80 -7.99
CA GLY A 55 2.78 21.66 -9.07
C GLY A 55 2.11 20.28 -9.12
N MET A 56 2.84 19.20 -8.81
CA MET A 56 2.26 17.86 -8.71
C MET A 56 1.26 17.75 -7.56
N ASN A 57 1.64 18.24 -6.37
CA ASN A 57 0.74 18.25 -5.22
C ASN A 57 -0.54 19.06 -5.51
N GLU A 58 -0.40 20.25 -6.12
CA GLU A 58 -1.55 21.10 -6.51
C GLU A 58 -2.51 20.39 -7.49
N HIS A 59 -2.02 19.49 -8.33
CA HIS A 59 -2.85 18.69 -9.26
C HIS A 59 -3.45 17.42 -8.61
N GLU A 60 -2.76 16.83 -7.63
CA GLU A 60 -3.22 15.62 -6.93
C GLU A 60 -4.31 15.93 -5.89
N PHE A 61 -4.21 17.05 -5.17
CA PHE A 61 -5.21 17.48 -4.18
C PHE A 61 -6.66 17.48 -4.69
N PRO A 62 -6.99 18.06 -5.87
CA PRO A 62 -8.35 18.02 -6.39
C PRO A 62 -8.80 16.62 -6.86
N ARG A 63 -7.89 15.69 -7.21
CA ARG A 63 -8.24 14.33 -7.65
C ARG A 63 -8.61 13.38 -6.50
N MET A 64 -8.17 13.69 -5.28
CA MET A 64 -8.54 12.93 -4.07
C MET A 64 -9.99 13.18 -3.61
N SER A 65 -10.71 14.12 -4.21
CA SER A 65 -12.09 14.48 -3.84
C SER A 65 -13.16 13.46 -4.27
N VAL A 66 -12.79 12.37 -4.95
CA VAL A 66 -13.72 11.39 -5.52
C VAL A 66 -13.50 10.02 -4.89
N ILE A 67 -13.53 9.96 -3.55
CA ILE A 67 -13.63 8.70 -2.79
C ILE A 67 -14.56 8.90 -1.59
N SER A 68 -15.71 9.53 -1.81
CA SER A 68 -16.81 9.62 -0.84
C SER A 68 -18.07 9.03 -1.45
N GLU A 69 -18.57 8.00 -0.75
CA GLU A 69 -19.79 7.18 -0.93
C GLU A 69 -19.87 6.21 -2.12
#